data_AF-A0A0C2GRH4-F1
#
_entry.id   AF-A0A0C2GRH4-F1
#
_cell.length_a   1.000
_cell.length_b   1.000
_cell.length_c   1.000
_cell.angle_alpha   90.00
_cell.angle_beta   90.00
_cell.angle_gamma   90.00
#
_symmetry.space_group_name_H-M   'P 1'
#
loop_
_entity.id
_entity.type
_entity.pdbx_description
1 polymer ?
#
loop_
_entity_poly.entity_id
_entity_poly.type
_entity_poly.pdbx_seq_one_letter_code
_entity_poly.pdbx_strand_id
1 'polypeptide(L)'
;MCWEIYNNCIEPYPGMTVPEVNQNVKEGYRMELPANVHPDIQTYIKVRCCLENPNDRYSMAKLAKHLQRTLQIPRPKFVENPHSRQ
;
A
#
# COMPACT_ATOMS: atom_id res chain seq x y z
N MET A 1 -3.93 3.46 3.58
CA MET A 1 -3.49 4.50 2.63
C MET A 1 -3.59 4.09 1.16
N CYS A 2 -2.82 3.12 0.66
CA CYS A 2 -2.80 2.86 -0.79
C CYS A 2 -4.15 2.40 -1.36
N TRP A 3 -4.93 1.60 -0.62
CA TRP A 3 -6.26 1.16 -1.04
C TRP A 3 -7.24 2.33 -1.22
N GLU A 4 -7.21 3.31 -0.30
CA GLU A 4 -8.10 4.46 -0.30
C GLU A 4 -7.94 5.33 -1.56
N ILE A 5 -6.71 5.48 -2.09
CA ILE A 5 -6.43 6.22 -3.33
C ILE A 5 -7.22 5.63 -4.52
N TYR A 6 -7.34 4.30 -4.59
CA TYR A 6 -8.05 3.62 -5.68
C TYR A 6 -9.56 3.49 -5.44
N ASN A 7 -10.04 3.83 -4.24
CA ASN A 7 -11.44 3.69 -3.84
C ASN A 7 -12.02 5.03 -3.40
N ASN A 8 -11.56 6.14 -3.98
CA ASN A 8 -12.09 7.49 -3.74
C ASN A 8 -12.19 7.86 -2.24
N CYS A 9 -11.18 7.47 -1.45
CA CYS A 9 -11.11 7.73 -0.02
C CYS A 9 -12.27 7.15 0.80
N ILE A 10 -12.90 6.08 0.32
CA ILE A 10 -13.87 5.30 1.11
C ILE A 10 -13.16 4.72 2.34
N GLU A 11 -13.92 4.56 3.43
CA GLU A 11 -13.46 3.92 4.65
C GLU A 11 -12.94 2.48 4.38
N PRO A 12 -11.73 2.14 4.85
CA PRO A 12 -11.20 0.79 4.74
C PRO A 12 -12.13 -0.26 5.39
N TYR A 13 -12.23 -1.42 4.75
CA TYR A 13 -13.09 -2.53 5.19
C TYR A 13 -14.57 -2.13 5.33
N PRO A 14 -15.20 -1.66 4.23
CA PRO A 14 -16.56 -1.16 4.28
C PRO A 14 -17.53 -2.24 4.76
N GLY A 15 -18.39 -1.87 5.72
CA GLY A 15 -19.41 -2.75 6.28
C GLY A 15 -18.88 -3.76 7.31
N MET A 16 -17.63 -3.66 7.75
CA MET A 16 -17.07 -4.48 8.83
C MET A 16 -16.83 -3.64 10.09
N THR A 17 -17.13 -4.24 11.24
CA THR A 17 -16.74 -3.69 12.55
C THR A 17 -15.27 -3.98 12.85
N VAL A 18 -14.68 -3.21 13.77
CA VAL A 18 -13.27 -3.38 14.17
C VAL A 18 -12.92 -4.83 14.60
N PRO A 19 -13.76 -5.53 15.41
CA PRO A 19 -13.49 -6.93 15.75
C PRO A 19 -13.48 -7.87 14.54
N GLU A 20 -14.42 -7.70 13.61
CA GLU A 20 -14.51 -8.51 12.39
C GLU A 20 -13.29 -8.31 11.50
N VAL A 21 -12.85 -7.05 11.35
CA VAL A 21 -11.62 -6.72 10.60
C VAL A 21 -10.41 -7.40 11.24
N ASN A 22 -10.28 -7.36 12.56
CA ASN A 22 -9.17 -8.00 13.28
C ASN A 22 -9.13 -9.51 13.01
N GLN A 23 -10.28 -10.18 13.10
CA GLN A 23 -10.38 -11.62 12.84
C GLN A 23 -10.04 -11.96 11.39
N ASN A 24 -10.70 -11.31 10.43
CA ASN A 24 -10.52 -11.58 9.01
C ASN A 24 -9.06 -11.34 8.56
N VAL A 25 -8.43 -10.25 9.03
CA VAL A 25 -7.03 -9.95 8.68
C VAL A 25 -6.07 -10.99 9.23
N LYS A 26 -6.31 -11.53 10.42
CA LYS A 26 -5.52 -12.64 10.98
C LYS A 26 -5.68 -13.94 10.19
N GLU A 27 -6.86 -14.18 9.63
CA GLU A 27 -7.13 -15.32 8.75
C GLU A 27 -6.55 -15.12 7.32
N GLY A 28 -5.90 -13.99 7.07
CA GLY A 28 -5.23 -13.70 5.81
C GLY A 28 -6.08 -12.89 4.82
N TYR A 29 -7.31 -12.52 5.17
CA TYR A 29 -8.13 -11.66 4.31
C TYR A 29 -7.45 -10.30 4.11
N ARG A 30 -7.46 -9.80 2.88
CA ARG A 30 -7.00 -8.46 2.50
C ARG A 30 -8.04 -7.86 1.55
N MET A 31 -8.29 -6.55 1.67
CA MET A 31 -9.25 -5.86 0.82
C MET A 31 -8.93 -6.02 -0.67
N GLU A 32 -9.96 -6.21 -1.47
CA GLU A 32 -9.86 -6.26 -2.93
C GLU A 32 -9.68 -4.88 -3.53
N LEU A 33 -8.90 -4.80 -4.61
CA LEU A 33 -8.75 -3.58 -5.41
C LEU A 33 -9.60 -3.70 -6.68
N PRO A 34 -10.08 -2.57 -7.25
CA PRO A 34 -10.77 -2.59 -8.52
C PRO A 34 -9.95 -3.27 -9.63
N ALA A 35 -10.62 -4.04 -10.50
CA ALA A 35 -9.96 -4.84 -11.53
C ALA A 35 -9.19 -4.00 -12.58
N ASN A 36 -9.53 -2.72 -12.70
CA ASN A 36 -8.83 -1.76 -13.58
C ASN A 36 -7.48 -1.28 -13.02
N VAL A 37 -7.13 -1.62 -11.77
CA VAL A 37 -5.82 -1.32 -11.20
C VAL A 37 -4.79 -2.28 -11.77
N HIS A 38 -3.60 -1.79 -12.12
CA HIS A 38 -2.54 -2.61 -12.68
C HIS A 38 -2.19 -3.81 -11.76
N PRO A 39 -2.07 -5.06 -12.27
CA PRO A 39 -1.90 -6.26 -11.43
C PRO A 39 -0.71 -6.22 -10.46
N ASP A 40 0.42 -5.67 -10.91
CA ASP A 40 1.59 -5.48 -10.03
C ASP A 40 1.31 -4.52 -8.88
N ILE A 41 0.55 -3.44 -9.14
CA ILE A 41 0.18 -2.47 -8.12
C ILE A 41 -0.76 -3.12 -7.10
N GLN A 42 -1.72 -3.93 -7.57
CA GLN A 42 -2.57 -4.72 -6.68
C GLN A 42 -1.74 -5.65 -5.78
N THR A 43 -0.75 -6.32 -6.36
CA THR A 43 0.17 -7.21 -5.63
C THR A 43 1.00 -6.46 -4.61
N TYR A 44 1.50 -5.27 -4.94
CA TYR A 44 2.26 -4.45 -4.00
C TYR A 44 1.41 -4.04 -2.80
N ILE A 45 0.18 -3.58 -3.05
CA ILE A 45 -0.73 -3.09 -2.00
C ILE A 45 -1.26 -4.24 -1.14
N LYS A 46 -1.84 -5.28 -1.75
CA LYS A 46 -2.50 -6.39 -1.03
C LYS A 46 -1.51 -7.35 -0.38
N VAL A 47 -0.42 -7.66 -1.08
CA VAL A 47 0.50 -8.70 -0.65
C VAL A 47 1.73 -8.07 -0.02
N ARG A 48 2.54 -7.32 -0.77
CA ARG A 48 3.89 -6.92 -0.31
C ARG A 48 3.89 -5.93 0.85
N CYS A 49 2.87 -5.08 0.97
CA CYS A 49 2.72 -4.15 2.09
C CYS A 49 2.04 -4.78 3.32
N CYS A 50 1.16 -5.77 3.10
CA CYS A 50 0.31 -6.33 4.14
C CYS A 50 0.64 -7.80 4.47
N LEU A 51 1.89 -8.22 4.26
CA LEU A 51 2.37 -9.52 4.73
C LEU A 51 2.26 -9.64 6.25
N GLU A 52 1.96 -10.84 6.71
CA GLU A 52 1.82 -11.16 8.13
C GLU A 52 3.13 -10.86 8.88
N ASN A 53 4.24 -11.46 8.43
CA ASN A 53 5.56 -11.18 8.95
C ASN A 53 6.01 -9.76 8.57
N PRO A 54 6.27 -8.87 9.56
CA PRO A 54 6.72 -7.51 9.29
C PRO A 54 8.05 -7.44 8.52
N ASN A 55 8.94 -8.42 8.72
CA ASN A 55 10.26 -8.43 8.09
C ASN A 55 10.24 -8.74 6.59
N ASP A 56 9.18 -9.41 6.12
CA ASP A 56 9.02 -9.75 4.70
C ASP A 56 8.37 -8.61 3.91
N ARG A 57 7.79 -7.62 4.62
CA ARG A 57 7.16 -6.45 4.00
C ARG A 57 8.20 -5.65 3.25
N TYR A 58 7.79 -5.08 2.13
CA TYR A 58 8.67 -4.18 1.39
C TYR A 58 8.93 -2.92 2.20
N SER A 59 10.22 -2.57 2.33
CA SER A 59 10.59 -1.24 2.80
C SER A 59 10.07 -0.18 1.82
N MET A 60 9.84 1.04 2.30
CA MET A 60 9.38 2.14 1.46
C MET A 60 10.34 2.43 0.30
N ALA A 61 11.65 2.28 0.52
CA ALA A 61 12.65 2.42 -0.53
C ALA A 61 12.51 1.37 -1.63
N LYS A 62 12.22 0.11 -1.26
CA LYS A 62 11.96 -0.98 -2.20
C LYS A 62 10.66 -0.74 -2.96
N LEU A 63 9.58 -0.40 -2.24
CA LEU A 63 8.27 -0.10 -2.84
C LEU A 63 8.35 1.04 -3.85
N ALA A 64 9.00 2.16 -3.51
CA ALA A 64 9.17 3.30 -4.40
C ALA A 64 9.89 2.93 -5.72
N LYS A 65 10.95 2.10 -5.64
CA LYS A 65 11.66 1.60 -6.84
C LYS A 65 10.75 0.74 -7.73
N HIS A 66 9.94 -0.15 -7.12
CA HIS A 66 9.00 -0.98 -7.86
C HIS A 66 7.88 -0.16 -8.51
N LEU A 67 7.33 0.83 -7.79
CA LEU A 67 6.33 1.75 -8.32
C LEU A 67 6.88 2.56 -9.50
N GLN A 68 8.07 3.14 -9.37
CA GLN A 68 8.73 3.86 -10.47
C GLN A 68 8.95 2.97 -11.70
N ARG A 69 9.37 1.72 -11.51
CA ARG A 69 9.55 0.76 -12.61
C ARG A 69 8.22 0.38 -13.26
N THR A 70 7.16 0.22 -12.48
CA THR A 70 5.86 -0.22 -13.01
C THR A 70 5.15 0.90 -13.75
N LEU A 71 5.11 2.09 -13.13
CA LEU A 71 4.40 3.25 -13.67
C LEU A 71 5.22 4.03 -14.71
N GLN A 72 6.52 3.76 -14.82
CA GLN A 72 7.47 4.54 -15.63
C GLN A 72 7.51 6.03 -15.25
N ILE A 73 7.07 6.35 -14.03
CA ILE A 73 7.10 7.71 -13.48
C ILE A 73 8.31 7.82 -12.55
N PRO A 74 9.29 8.70 -12.86
CA PRO A 74 10.46 8.88 -12.02
C PRO A 74 10.06 9.47 -10.67
N ARG A 75 10.72 9.00 -9.60
CA ARG A 75 10.57 9.61 -8.27
C ARG A 75 10.92 11.10 -8.35
N PRO A 76 10.07 12.01 -7.85
CA PRO A 76 10.40 13.43 -7.79
C PRO A 76 11.71 13.66 -7.04
N LYS A 77 12.54 14.57 -7.56
CA LYS A 77 13.68 15.10 -6.82
C LYS A 77 13.13 16.05 -5.76
N PHE A 78 12.95 15.55 -4.54
CA PHE A 78 12.65 16.42 -3.42
C PHE A 78 13.88 17.31 -3.20
N VAL A 79 13.71 18.64 -3.27
CA VAL A 79 14.70 19.57 -2.74
C VAL A 79 14.91 19.23 -1.28
N GLU A 80 16.16 19.08 -0.85
CA GLU A 80 16.47 18.91 0.57
C GLU A 80 15.80 20.04 1.36
N ASN A 81 15.04 19.68 2.39
CA ASN A 81 14.45 20.68 3.26
C ASN A 81 15.59 21.50 3.87
N PRO A 82 15.65 22.83 3.69
CA PRO A 82 16.70 23.66 4.29
C PRO A 82 16.74 23.54 5.83
N HIS A 83 15.70 22.97 6.46
CA HIS A 83 15.61 22.69 7.89
C HIS A 83 15.99 21.25 8.28
N SER A 84 16.49 20.43 7.36
CA SER A 84 17.01 19.09 7.68
C SER A 84 18.47 19.16 8.16
N ARG A 85 18.69 19.92 9.24
CA ARG A 85 19.87 19.82 10.11
C ARG A 85 19.44 20.14 11.55
N GLN A 86 19.22 19.08 12.34
CA GLN A 86 19.77 18.83 13.68
C GLN A 86 19.09 17.60 14.29
#